data_AF-A0A2D7M4B5-F1
#
_entry.id   AF-A0A2D7M4B5-F1
#
_cell.length_a   1.000
_cell.length_b   1.000
_cell.length_c   1.000
_cell.angle_alpha   90.00
_cell.angle_beta   90.00
_cell.angle_gamma   90.00
#
_symmetry.space_group_name_H-M   'P 1'
#
loop_
_entity.id
_entity.type
_entity.pdbx_description
1 polymer ?
#
loop_
_entity_poly.entity_id
_entity_poly.type
_entity_poly.pdbx_seq_one_letter_code
_entity_poly.pdbx_strand_id
1 'polypeptide(L)'
;MVQDKITERIQESLRDWFKKEDWVRINTSGNISGKCGTMKKGKATTRCLPKKKAQSLTKAQRKATVAKKVRGSKKGKQFVKNTKKAEFSK
;
A
#
# COMPACT_ATOMS: atom_id res chain seq x y z
N MET A 1 3.89 -30.79 -13.94
CA MET A 1 4.32 -29.38 -13.99
C MET A 1 3.22 -28.39 -14.43
N VAL A 2 2.42 -28.67 -15.47
CA VAL A 2 1.26 -27.80 -15.83
C VAL A 2 0.07 -28.05 -14.90
N GLN A 3 -0.22 -29.31 -14.60
CA GLN A 3 -1.28 -29.70 -13.69
C GLN A 3 -1.09 -29.12 -12.28
N ASP A 4 0.14 -29.14 -11.76
CA ASP A 4 0.47 -28.61 -10.43
C ASP A 4 0.22 -27.10 -10.32
N LYS A 5 0.58 -26.34 -11.36
CA LYS A 5 0.34 -24.88 -11.41
C LYS A 5 -1.16 -24.53 -11.51
N ILE A 6 -1.95 -25.40 -12.15
CA ILE A 6 -3.40 -25.22 -12.24
C ILE A 6 -4.03 -25.51 -10.88
N THR A 7 -3.63 -26.61 -10.22
CA THR A 7 -4.10 -26.97 -8.88
C THR A 7 -3.72 -25.90 -7.85
N GLU A 8 -2.50 -25.35 -7.88
CA GLU A 8 -2.09 -24.24 -7.02
C GLU A 8 -2.94 -22.97 -7.23
N ARG A 9 -3.29 -22.62 -8.47
CA ARG A 9 -4.16 -21.46 -8.75
C ARG A 9 -5.61 -21.68 -8.31
N ILE A 10 -6.10 -22.92 -8.37
CA ILE A 10 -7.46 -23.29 -7.94
C ILE A 10 -7.54 -23.38 -6.41
N GLN A 11 -6.48 -23.86 -5.75
CA GLN A 11 -6.37 -23.94 -4.29
C GLN A 11 -5.88 -22.63 -3.66
N GLU A 12 -5.45 -21.64 -4.45
CA GLU A 12 -5.04 -20.34 -3.95
C GLU A 12 -6.22 -19.65 -3.25
N SER A 13 -6.14 -19.54 -1.93
CA SER A 13 -7.11 -18.76 -1.18
C SER A 13 -6.88 -17.27 -1.40
N LEU A 14 -7.94 -16.45 -1.30
CA LEU A 14 -7.82 -14.99 -1.27
C LEU A 14 -6.78 -14.53 -0.22
N ARG A 15 -6.65 -15.28 0.88
CA ARG A 15 -5.67 -15.01 1.93
C ARG A 15 -4.23 -15.19 1.43
N ASP A 16 -3.96 -16.19 0.60
CA ASP A 16 -2.63 -16.43 0.04
C ASP A 16 -2.30 -15.45 -1.07
N TRP A 17 -3.29 -15.06 -1.88
CA TRP A 17 -3.17 -13.94 -2.81
C TRP A 17 -2.78 -12.63 -2.10
N PHE A 18 -3.42 -12.31 -0.97
CA PHE A 18 -3.06 -11.14 -0.15
C PHE A 18 -1.66 -11.22 0.49
N LYS A 19 -1.15 -12.43 0.76
CA LYS A 19 0.21 -12.62 1.32
C LYS A 19 1.31 -12.49 0.27
N LYS A 20 1.00 -12.63 -1.02
CA LYS A 20 1.99 -12.49 -2.11
C LYS A 20 2.55 -11.08 -2.22
N GLU A 21 1.81 -10.07 -1.77
CA GLU A 21 2.27 -8.69 -1.77
C GLU A 21 2.68 -8.21 -0.36
N ASP A 22 3.95 -7.81 -0.21
CA ASP A 22 4.43 -7.15 1.01
C ASP A 22 3.95 -5.69 1.02
N TRP A 23 2.89 -5.40 1.76
CA TRP A 23 2.33 -4.05 1.90
C TRP A 23 3.00 -3.28 3.02
N VAL A 24 3.58 -2.13 2.69
CA VAL A 24 4.33 -1.29 3.63
C VAL A 24 3.64 0.05 3.89
N ARG A 25 3.81 0.56 5.10
CA ARG A 25 3.36 1.88 5.53
C ARG A 25 4.45 2.92 5.26
N ILE A 26 4.04 4.08 4.76
CA ILE A 26 4.93 5.24 4.59
C ILE A 26 4.57 6.30 5.65
N ASN A 27 5.56 6.81 6.38
CA ASN A 27 5.34 7.90 7.34
C ASN A 27 5.23 9.28 6.67
N THR A 28 4.89 10.29 7.46
CA THR A 28 4.76 11.69 7.00
C THR A 28 6.06 12.29 6.48
N SER A 29 7.22 11.73 6.86
CA SER A 29 8.54 12.12 6.35
C SER A 29 8.90 11.44 5.02
N GLY A 30 8.08 10.51 4.51
CA GLY A 30 8.32 9.77 3.28
C GLY A 30 9.17 8.49 3.44
N ASN A 31 9.44 8.07 4.67
CA ASN A 31 10.20 6.84 4.95
C ASN A 31 9.25 5.63 5.04
N ILE A 32 9.74 4.47 4.62
CA ILE A 32 9.04 3.19 4.78
C ILE A 32 9.19 2.78 6.25
N SER A 33 8.08 2.65 6.98
CA SER A 33 8.06 2.58 8.45
C SER A 33 7.53 1.25 8.99
N GLY A 34 7.55 0.19 8.16
CA GLY A 34 7.11 -1.16 8.52
C GLY A 34 5.84 -1.62 7.80
N LYS A 35 5.23 -2.69 8.31
CA LYS A 35 4.04 -3.32 7.72
C LYS A 35 2.85 -2.36 7.69
N CYS A 36 2.03 -2.45 6.65
CA CYS A 36 0.74 -1.76 6.60
C CYS A 36 -0.16 -2.18 7.77
N GLY A 37 -1.08 -1.31 8.21
CA GLY A 37 -2.03 -1.60 9.29
C GLY A 37 -1.51 -1.36 10.72
N THR A 38 -0.21 -1.15 10.90
CA THR A 38 0.45 -0.93 12.22
C THR A 38 0.23 0.46 12.82
N MET A 39 -0.80 1.19 12.41
CA MET A 39 -1.01 2.57 12.90
C MET A 39 -1.76 2.60 14.22
N LYS A 40 -1.34 3.50 15.12
CA LYS A 40 -2.10 3.82 16.33
C LYS A 40 -3.45 4.46 15.96
N LYS A 41 -4.52 4.02 16.64
CA LYS A 41 -5.88 4.55 16.51
C LYS A 41 -5.91 6.06 16.87
N GLY A 42 -6.85 6.80 16.29
CA GLY A 42 -7.03 8.24 16.54
C GLY A 42 -6.08 9.17 15.79
N LYS A 43 -5.08 8.65 15.06
CA LYS A 43 -4.20 9.46 14.21
C LYS A 43 -4.67 9.49 12.76
N ALA A 44 -4.40 10.60 12.07
CA ALA A 44 -4.70 10.73 10.65
C ALA A 44 -4.03 9.60 9.85
N THR A 45 -4.79 8.99 8.95
CA THR A 45 -4.32 7.80 8.24
C THR A 45 -3.21 8.12 7.25
N THR A 46 -2.15 7.32 7.26
CA THR A 46 -1.06 7.39 6.27
C THR A 46 -1.30 6.42 5.11
N ARG A 47 -0.53 6.55 4.02
CA ARG A 47 -0.68 5.67 2.84
C ARG A 47 0.06 4.33 3.06
N CYS A 48 -0.59 3.24 2.68
CA CYS A 48 0.07 1.96 2.39
C CYS A 48 0.24 1.75 0.90
N LEU A 49 1.36 1.15 0.50
CA LEU A 49 1.66 0.75 -0.88
C LEU A 49 2.35 -0.62 -0.88
N PRO A 50 2.26 -1.39 -1.97
CA PRO A 50 3.13 -2.55 -2.17
C PRO A 50 4.60 -2.12 -2.09
N LYS A 51 5.45 -2.92 -1.43
CA LYS A 51 6.86 -2.59 -1.16
C LYS A 51 7.64 -2.21 -2.41
N LYS A 52 7.47 -2.98 -3.49
CA LYS A 52 8.09 -2.70 -4.79
C LYS A 52 7.75 -1.29 -5.29
N LYS A 53 6.48 -0.89 -5.19
CA LYS A 53 6.02 0.44 -5.57
C LYS A 53 6.51 1.52 -4.61
N ALA A 54 6.57 1.24 -3.31
CA ALA A 54 7.12 2.18 -2.34
C ALA A 54 8.62 2.45 -2.59
N GLN A 55 9.37 1.42 -2.99
CA GLN A 55 10.79 1.50 -3.32
C GLN A 55 11.03 2.22 -4.66
N SER A 56 10.15 2.05 -5.65
CA SER A 56 10.26 2.75 -6.94
C SER A 56 10.01 4.26 -6.83
N LEU A 57 9.45 4.74 -5.72
CA LEU A 57 9.16 6.15 -5.50
C LEU A 57 10.29 6.85 -4.73
N THR A 58 10.61 8.07 -5.16
CA THR A 58 11.52 8.92 -4.39
C THR A 58 10.90 9.30 -3.04
N LYS A 59 11.75 9.66 -2.05
CA LYS A 59 11.27 10.09 -0.73
C LYS A 59 10.27 11.25 -0.81
N ALA A 60 10.50 12.19 -1.73
CA ALA A 60 9.58 13.31 -1.99
C ALA A 60 8.22 12.84 -2.53
N GLN A 61 8.20 11.88 -3.46
CA GLN A 61 6.96 11.33 -4.02
C GLN A 61 6.18 10.51 -2.99
N ARG A 62 6.89 9.77 -2.14
CA ARG A 62 6.31 9.06 -0.98
C ARG A 62 5.67 10.05 -0.01
N LYS A 63 6.37 11.13 0.35
CA LYS A 63 5.86 12.20 1.19
C LYS A 63 4.60 12.85 0.62
N ALA A 64 4.60 13.19 -0.67
CA ALA A 64 3.43 13.78 -1.35
C ALA A 64 2.21 12.84 -1.31
N THR A 65 2.44 11.54 -1.48
CA THR A 65 1.39 10.51 -1.42
C THR A 65 0.77 10.38 -0.04
N VAL A 66 1.60 10.43 1.01
CA VAL A 66 1.12 10.44 2.40
C VAL A 66 0.39 11.74 2.72
N ALA A 67 0.91 12.89 2.31
CA ALA A 67 0.28 14.19 2.53
C ALA A 67 -1.15 14.24 1.93
N LYS A 68 -1.32 13.71 0.71
CA LYS A 68 -2.65 13.59 0.06
C LYS A 68 -3.61 12.74 0.90
N LYS A 69 -3.15 11.58 1.42
CA LYS A 69 -3.97 10.70 2.26
C LYS A 69 -4.32 11.33 3.60
N VAL A 70 -3.36 11.96 4.27
CA VAL A 70 -3.57 12.68 5.55
C VAL A 70 -4.59 13.79 5.37
N ARG A 71 -4.48 14.61 4.32
CA ARG A 71 -5.46 15.67 4.01
C ARG A 71 -6.87 15.11 3.80
N GLY A 72 -7.00 13.98 3.11
CA GLY A 72 -8.30 13.32 2.94
C GLY A 72 -8.85 12.73 4.24
N SER A 73 -7.98 12.10 5.05
CA SER A 73 -8.33 11.53 6.35
C SER A 73 -8.85 12.60 7.31
N LYS A 74 -8.21 13.76 7.37
CA LYS A 74 -8.65 14.90 8.19
C LYS A 74 -10.02 15.44 7.76
N LYS A 75 -10.40 15.24 6.50
CA LYS A 75 -11.71 15.61 5.94
C LYS A 75 -12.74 14.48 6.04
N GLY A 76 -12.47 13.42 6.80
CA GLY A 76 -13.39 12.28 6.96
C GLY A 76 -13.57 11.41 5.71
N LYS A 77 -12.72 11.55 4.68
CA LYS A 77 -12.88 10.78 3.43
C LYS A 77 -12.50 9.32 3.64
N GLN A 78 -13.44 8.40 3.38
CA GLN A 78 -13.18 6.95 3.36
C GLN A 78 -12.13 6.58 2.32
N PHE A 79 -12.28 7.09 1.08
CA PHE A 79 -11.38 6.80 -0.03
C PHE A 79 -10.64 8.05 -0.52
N VAL A 80 -9.34 7.88 -0.78
CA VAL A 80 -8.48 8.93 -1.33
C VAL A 80 -7.69 8.35 -2.49
N LYS A 81 -7.93 8.85 -3.71
CA LYS A 81 -7.19 8.45 -4.91
C LYS A 81 -5.68 8.58 -4.72
N ASN A 82 -4.92 7.72 -5.38
CA ASN A 82 -3.47 7.78 -5.30
C ASN A 82 -2.92 9.04 -5.99
N THR A 83 -1.62 9.30 -5.81
CA THR A 83 -0.92 10.23 -6.71
C THR A 83 -0.62 9.51 -8.02
N LYS A 84 -0.56 10.23 -9.15
CA LYS A 84 -0.31 9.63 -10.48
C LYS A 84 0.91 8.69 -10.47
N LYS A 85 1.99 9.09 -9.77
CA LYS A 85 3.22 8.28 -9.68
C LYS A 85 3.06 7.04 -8.82
N ALA A 86 2.27 7.11 -7.75
CA ALA A 86 2.04 5.98 -6.86
C ALA A 86 0.92 5.05 -7.35
N GLU A 87 0.13 5.48 -8.33
CA GLU A 87 -0.91 4.69 -8.97
C GLU A 87 -0.35 3.37 -9.51
N PHE A 88 -1.14 2.32 -9.35
CA PHE A 88 -0.82 1.04 -9.97
C PHE A 88 -1.11 1.19 -11.47
N SER A 89 -0.08 0.99 -12.29
CA SER A 89 -0.25 0.79 -13.72
C SER A 89 0.00 -0.68 -13.98
N LYS A 90 -0.87 -1.29 -14.77
CA LYS A 90 -0.72 -2.67 -15.25
C LYS A 90 0.39 -2.74 -16.29
#